data_AF-A0A327WIR4-F1
#
_entry.id   AF-A0A327WIR4-F1
#
_cell.length_a   1.000
_cell.length_b   1.000
_cell.length_c   1.000
_cell.angle_alpha   90.00
_cell.angle_beta   90.00
_cell.angle_gamma   90.00
#
_symmetry.space_group_name_H-M   'P 1'
#
loop_
_entity.id
_entity.type
_entity.pdbx_description
1 polymer ?
#
loop_
_entity_poly.entity_id
_entity_poly.type
_entity_poly.pdbx_seq_one_letter_code
_entity_poly.pdbx_strand_id
1 'polypeptide(L)'
;MAQSDTLRWHQGLKLKSSHFSINPATTQVFADVVIHYEYTVQPLKAGKYLPIVHSFAILNRATASLPDSSEWSLRYAQLIFDLSGYQSRLIEWKAFELGELSGKDASIKTAMDRIFFEAENEISRLRKDMIEQLSGRDYAQRMAEWETKIADLLHATPEVMEEKTVGNFQIGLFAGITRSIFAGKTKDHFTDATGVNYGFNLDLKRSRFGLDMNLGLNQTRKRLESRGDWPAAMKTHWTSIELTYGIKIPRGKWLSVPYVGLGINEFSPARSSQDDRRRVDGYSPVVGLELNRIFKTNSNPKGHVFFFYRIRASVNPSNFIKKYSGTQLNLKIAVGVDAARVRSRLVKKASFPQRAII
;
A
#
# COMPACT_ATOMS: atom_id res chain seq x y z
N MET A 1 -19.49 3.88 21.16
CA MET A 1 -19.38 2.67 20.31
C MET A 1 -19.43 1.48 21.25
N ALA A 2 -20.48 0.66 21.20
CA ALA A 2 -20.55 -0.56 21.98
C ALA A 2 -19.49 -1.53 21.44
N GLN A 3 -18.56 -1.95 22.29
CA GLN A 3 -17.59 -2.99 21.95
C GLN A 3 -18.39 -4.28 21.69
N SER A 4 -18.23 -4.90 20.51
CA SER A 4 -18.94 -6.15 20.21
C SER A 4 -18.59 -7.19 21.27
N ASP A 5 -19.59 -7.84 21.86
CA ASP A 5 -19.43 -8.83 22.93
C ASP A 5 -18.97 -10.20 22.39
N THR A 6 -17.87 -10.16 21.64
CA THR A 6 -17.29 -11.30 20.94
C THR A 6 -15.84 -11.50 21.38
N LEU A 7 -15.37 -12.74 21.28
CA LEU A 7 -13.98 -13.08 21.56
C LEU A 7 -13.40 -13.80 20.35
N ARG A 8 -12.37 -13.20 19.75
CA ARG A 8 -11.64 -13.80 18.62
C ARG A 8 -10.58 -14.76 19.14
N TRP A 9 -10.55 -15.96 18.57
CA TRP A 9 -9.54 -16.95 18.90
C TRP A 9 -8.13 -16.49 18.51
N HIS A 10 -7.15 -16.80 19.35
CA HIS A 10 -5.74 -16.80 19.02
C HIS A 10 -5.01 -17.83 19.88
N GLN A 11 -3.85 -18.30 19.43
CA GLN A 11 -3.05 -19.26 20.18
C GLN A 11 -2.68 -18.68 21.56
N GLY A 12 -2.87 -19.50 22.60
CA GLY A 12 -2.61 -19.12 24.00
C GLY A 12 -3.77 -18.40 24.71
N LEU A 13 -4.87 -18.09 24.02
CA LEU A 13 -6.06 -17.54 24.65
C LEU A 13 -6.70 -18.57 25.59
N LYS A 14 -7.00 -18.15 26.84
CA LYS A 14 -7.69 -18.98 27.84
C LYS A 14 -9.06 -18.40 28.16
N LEU A 15 -10.09 -19.23 28.02
CA LEU A 15 -11.46 -18.90 28.36
C LEU A 15 -11.63 -18.80 29.89
N LYS A 16 -12.54 -17.92 30.31
CA LYS A 16 -12.90 -17.67 31.70
C LYS A 16 -14.41 -17.78 31.83
N SER A 17 -14.91 -18.08 33.03
CA SER A 17 -16.36 -18.13 33.29
C SER A 17 -17.07 -16.82 32.94
N SER A 18 -16.39 -15.67 33.09
CA SER A 18 -16.90 -14.35 32.68
C SER A 18 -17.12 -14.18 31.17
N HIS A 19 -16.72 -15.15 30.33
CA HIS A 19 -17.01 -15.15 28.90
C HIS A 19 -18.34 -15.85 28.55
N PHE A 20 -19.06 -16.34 29.55
CA PHE A 20 -20.27 -17.13 29.40
C PHE A 20 -21.38 -16.66 30.33
N SER A 21 -22.61 -16.89 29.94
CA SER A 21 -23.75 -16.90 30.85
C SER A 21 -23.79 -18.23 31.61
N ILE A 22 -24.01 -18.21 32.93
CA ILE A 22 -24.16 -19.44 33.72
C ILE A 22 -25.65 -19.78 33.76
N ASN A 23 -26.02 -20.94 33.22
CA ASN A 23 -27.40 -21.42 33.18
C ASN A 23 -27.50 -22.87 33.69
N PRO A 24 -27.81 -23.07 34.99
CA PRO A 24 -27.92 -24.39 35.60
C PRO A 24 -29.02 -25.29 34.98
N ALA A 25 -29.96 -24.71 34.23
CA ALA A 25 -31.00 -25.48 33.54
C ALA A 25 -30.47 -26.21 32.29
N THR A 26 -29.30 -25.81 31.79
CA THR A 26 -28.61 -26.51 30.70
C THR A 26 -27.76 -27.64 31.26
N THR A 27 -27.74 -28.79 30.58
CA THR A 27 -26.89 -29.94 30.96
C THR A 27 -25.60 -30.01 30.15
N GLN A 28 -25.41 -29.09 29.19
CA GLN A 28 -24.31 -29.11 28.24
C GLN A 28 -23.71 -27.72 28.07
N VAL A 29 -22.41 -27.69 27.81
CA VAL A 29 -21.68 -26.48 27.42
C VAL A 29 -22.11 -26.04 26.02
N PHE A 30 -22.49 -24.77 25.89
CA PHE A 30 -22.81 -24.16 24.60
C PHE A 30 -21.84 -23.00 24.32
N ALA A 31 -20.78 -23.29 23.57
CA ALA A 31 -19.70 -22.34 23.33
C ALA A 31 -19.92 -21.42 22.12
N ASP A 32 -21.14 -21.26 21.59
CA ASP A 32 -21.50 -20.51 20.35
C ASP A 32 -20.33 -19.91 19.56
N VAL A 33 -19.61 -20.78 18.83
CA VAL A 33 -18.44 -20.39 18.03
C VAL A 33 -18.82 -20.37 16.56
N VAL A 34 -18.61 -19.23 15.91
CA VAL A 34 -18.79 -19.06 14.47
C VAL A 34 -17.42 -18.96 13.80
N ILE A 35 -17.25 -19.70 12.70
CA ILE A 35 -16.11 -19.52 11.81
C ILE A 35 -16.50 -18.49 10.75
N HIS A 36 -15.84 -17.33 10.81
CA HIS A 36 -15.88 -16.38 9.72
C HIS A 36 -14.81 -16.75 8.71
N TYR A 37 -15.19 -16.72 7.44
CA TYR A 37 -14.33 -17.06 6.32
C TYR A 37 -14.62 -16.08 5.18
N GLU A 38 -13.58 -15.39 4.74
CA GLU A 38 -13.63 -14.51 3.58
C GLU A 38 -12.38 -14.73 2.72
N TYR A 39 -12.52 -14.50 1.42
CA TYR A 39 -11.39 -14.51 0.52
C TYR A 39 -11.49 -13.40 -0.50
N THR A 40 -10.32 -12.92 -0.91
CA THR A 40 -10.19 -11.99 -2.04
C THR A 40 -9.33 -12.64 -3.11
N VAL A 41 -9.60 -12.30 -4.37
CA VAL A 41 -8.87 -12.86 -5.51
C VAL A 41 -7.92 -11.81 -6.07
N GLN A 42 -6.62 -12.09 -6.01
CA GLN A 42 -5.61 -11.22 -6.60
C GLN A 42 -5.23 -11.70 -8.00
N PRO A 43 -5.49 -10.92 -9.07
CA PRO A 43 -5.08 -11.30 -10.41
C PRO A 43 -3.56 -11.22 -10.59
N LEU A 44 -2.99 -12.29 -11.12
CA LEU A 44 -1.59 -12.44 -11.51
C LEU A 44 -1.46 -12.31 -13.04
N LYS A 45 -0.26 -12.58 -13.57
CA LYS A 45 -0.01 -12.59 -15.02
C LYS A 45 -0.62 -13.84 -15.67
N ALA A 46 -0.93 -13.74 -16.97
CA ALA A 46 -1.37 -14.86 -17.80
C ALA A 46 -2.65 -15.56 -17.32
N GLY A 47 -3.63 -14.81 -16.81
CA GLY A 47 -4.92 -15.38 -16.38
C GLY A 47 -4.84 -16.27 -15.14
N LYS A 48 -3.74 -16.15 -14.38
CA LYS A 48 -3.60 -16.78 -13.07
C LYS A 48 -4.12 -15.88 -11.97
N TYR A 49 -4.52 -16.48 -10.87
CA TYR A 49 -5.07 -15.79 -9.71
C TYR A 49 -4.53 -16.41 -8.42
N LEU A 50 -4.36 -15.56 -7.40
CA LEU A 50 -3.98 -15.99 -6.07
C LEU A 50 -5.15 -15.68 -5.11
N PRO A 51 -5.81 -16.70 -4.53
CA PRO A 51 -6.76 -16.47 -3.45
C PRO A 51 -6.00 -16.05 -2.19
N ILE A 52 -6.47 -14.97 -1.56
CA ILE A 52 -5.99 -14.50 -0.25
C ILE A 52 -7.13 -14.72 0.72
N VAL A 53 -6.90 -15.61 1.66
CA VAL A 53 -7.92 -16.07 2.60
C VAL A 53 -7.67 -15.50 3.97
N HIS A 54 -8.76 -15.13 4.63
CA HIS A 54 -8.79 -14.79 6.04
C HIS A 54 -9.90 -15.60 6.71
N SER A 55 -9.55 -16.32 7.77
CA SER A 55 -10.54 -17.04 8.56
C SER A 55 -10.32 -16.82 10.04
N PHE A 56 -11.41 -16.62 10.79
CA PHE A 56 -11.36 -16.36 12.22
C PHE A 56 -12.45 -17.15 12.95
N ALA A 57 -12.09 -17.80 14.05
CA ALA A 57 -13.05 -18.34 15.00
C ALA A 57 -13.45 -17.26 16.01
N ILE A 58 -14.75 -17.07 16.19
CA ILE A 58 -15.32 -16.05 17.09
C ILE A 58 -16.32 -16.70 18.03
N LEU A 59 -16.06 -16.58 19.33
CA LEU A 59 -16.99 -16.92 20.40
C LEU A 59 -17.95 -15.74 20.63
N ASN A 60 -19.26 -15.98 20.55
CA ASN A 60 -20.29 -15.01 20.89
C ASN A 60 -20.65 -15.12 22.38
N ARG A 61 -20.21 -14.15 23.20
CA ARG A 61 -20.36 -14.25 24.67
C ARG A 61 -21.78 -14.04 25.14
N ALA A 62 -22.59 -13.32 24.35
CA ALA A 62 -23.98 -13.02 24.68
C ALA A 62 -24.88 -14.26 24.65
N THR A 63 -24.53 -15.25 23.82
CA THR A 63 -25.28 -16.48 23.60
C THR A 63 -24.58 -17.71 24.16
N ALA A 64 -23.25 -17.66 24.34
CA ALA A 64 -22.51 -18.73 24.95
C ALA A 64 -22.91 -18.94 26.43
N SER A 65 -23.09 -20.19 26.81
CA SER A 65 -23.52 -20.56 28.15
C SER A 65 -22.80 -21.81 28.68
N LEU A 66 -22.66 -21.86 30.00
CA LEU A 66 -22.14 -23.01 30.75
C LEU A 66 -23.19 -23.49 31.76
N PRO A 67 -23.25 -24.80 32.05
CA PRO A 67 -24.10 -25.33 33.12
C PRO A 67 -23.63 -24.84 34.50
N ASP A 68 -22.31 -24.71 34.67
CA ASP A 68 -21.66 -24.26 35.90
C ASP A 68 -20.31 -23.58 35.59
N SER A 69 -19.65 -23.06 36.63
CA SER A 69 -18.31 -22.50 36.54
C SER A 69 -17.20 -23.52 36.83
N SER A 70 -17.51 -24.82 36.72
CA SER A 70 -16.53 -25.87 36.99
C SER A 70 -15.36 -25.81 36.01
N GLU A 71 -14.20 -26.30 36.46
CA GLU A 71 -13.03 -26.42 35.61
C GLU A 71 -13.31 -27.30 34.38
N TRP A 72 -14.11 -28.36 34.55
CA TRP A 72 -14.50 -29.24 33.46
C TRP A 72 -15.26 -28.49 32.36
N SER A 73 -16.28 -27.72 32.72
CA SER A 73 -17.09 -26.94 31.77
C SER A 73 -16.24 -25.96 30.98
N LEU A 74 -15.31 -25.28 31.66
CA LEU A 74 -14.39 -24.32 31.04
C LEU A 74 -13.37 -24.98 30.10
N ARG A 75 -12.78 -26.11 30.51
CA ARG A 75 -11.83 -26.87 29.68
C ARG A 75 -12.50 -27.44 28.45
N TYR A 76 -13.70 -27.99 28.59
CA TYR A 76 -14.47 -28.49 27.46
C TYR A 76 -14.86 -27.37 26.49
N ALA A 77 -15.29 -26.21 26.99
CA ALA A 77 -15.54 -25.03 26.16
C ALA A 77 -14.27 -24.55 25.43
N GLN A 78 -13.12 -24.59 26.12
CA GLN A 78 -11.81 -24.27 25.55
C GLN A 78 -11.47 -25.23 24.40
N LEU A 79 -11.68 -26.54 24.55
CA LEU A 79 -11.47 -27.51 23.48
C LEU A 79 -12.31 -27.22 22.23
N ILE A 80 -13.59 -26.87 22.41
CA ILE A 80 -14.46 -26.48 21.29
C ILE A 80 -13.90 -25.25 20.57
N PHE A 81 -13.48 -24.24 21.35
CA PHE A 81 -12.96 -23.00 20.80
C PHE A 81 -11.60 -23.18 20.11
N ASP A 82 -10.72 -24.01 20.66
CA ASP A 82 -9.43 -24.36 20.07
C ASP A 82 -9.59 -25.23 18.81
N LEU A 83 -10.56 -26.16 18.76
CA LEU A 83 -10.92 -26.87 17.54
C LEU A 83 -11.42 -25.91 16.44
N SER A 84 -12.24 -24.94 16.79
CA SER A 84 -12.67 -23.89 15.86
C SER A 84 -11.49 -23.01 15.41
N GLY A 85 -10.55 -22.70 16.31
CA GLY A 85 -9.29 -22.05 15.96
C GLY A 85 -8.45 -22.86 14.97
N TYR A 86 -8.35 -24.18 15.20
CA TYR A 86 -7.72 -25.12 14.28
C TYR A 86 -8.41 -25.13 12.92
N GLN A 87 -9.75 -25.12 12.87
CA GLN A 87 -10.51 -25.02 11.62
C GLN A 87 -10.11 -23.79 10.79
N SER A 88 -10.09 -22.62 11.43
CA SER A 88 -9.75 -21.35 10.77
C SER A 88 -8.31 -21.40 10.22
N ARG A 89 -7.35 -21.90 11.02
CA ARG A 89 -5.96 -22.07 10.60
C ARG A 89 -5.79 -23.09 9.48
N LEU A 90 -6.54 -24.19 9.50
CA LEU A 90 -6.53 -25.22 8.47
C LEU A 90 -7.06 -24.68 7.14
N ILE A 91 -8.13 -23.87 7.16
CA ILE A 91 -8.66 -23.21 5.97
C ILE A 91 -7.60 -22.30 5.33
N GLU A 92 -6.95 -21.44 6.13
CA GLU A 92 -5.89 -20.56 5.64
C GLU A 92 -4.67 -21.34 5.11
N TRP A 93 -4.29 -22.42 5.79
CA TRP A 93 -3.18 -23.28 5.40
C TRP A 93 -3.44 -24.01 4.07
N LYS A 94 -4.60 -24.66 3.93
CA LYS A 94 -4.98 -25.35 2.68
C LYS A 94 -5.10 -24.38 1.51
N ALA A 95 -5.59 -23.15 1.77
CA ALA A 95 -5.63 -22.11 0.75
C ALA A 95 -4.24 -21.66 0.31
N PHE A 96 -3.30 -21.57 1.24
CA PHE A 96 -1.90 -21.30 0.93
C PHE A 96 -1.28 -22.42 0.09
N GLU A 97 -1.54 -23.70 0.43
CA GLU A 97 -1.04 -24.86 -0.32
C GLU A 97 -1.61 -24.94 -1.74
N LEU A 98 -2.87 -24.52 -1.92
CA LEU A 98 -3.52 -24.46 -3.23
C LEU A 98 -2.75 -23.56 -4.22
N GLY A 99 -2.14 -22.49 -3.72
CA GLY A 99 -1.26 -21.61 -4.50
C GLY A 99 -1.97 -20.87 -5.63
N GLU A 100 -1.30 -20.75 -6.77
CA GLU A 100 -1.83 -20.05 -7.94
C GLU A 100 -2.83 -20.92 -8.72
N LEU A 101 -4.01 -20.39 -8.98
CA LEU A 101 -5.04 -21.03 -9.77
C LEU A 101 -5.09 -20.44 -11.17
N SER A 102 -5.29 -21.30 -12.18
CA SER A 102 -5.61 -20.88 -13.54
C SER A 102 -7.10 -21.05 -13.77
N GLY A 103 -7.79 -20.02 -14.27
CA GLY A 103 -9.22 -20.13 -14.57
C GLY A 103 -10.02 -18.86 -14.28
N LYS A 104 -11.34 -18.92 -14.51
CA LYS A 104 -12.28 -17.84 -14.20
C LYS A 104 -12.68 -17.86 -12.71
N ASP A 105 -13.25 -16.77 -12.21
CA ASP A 105 -13.69 -16.61 -10.81
C ASP A 105 -14.51 -17.81 -10.28
N ALA A 106 -15.35 -18.43 -11.10
CA ALA A 106 -16.14 -19.60 -10.73
C ALA A 106 -15.27 -20.81 -10.27
N SER A 107 -14.14 -21.06 -10.95
CA SER A 107 -13.22 -22.15 -10.59
C SER A 107 -12.52 -21.91 -9.25
N ILE A 108 -12.22 -20.64 -8.95
CA ILE A 108 -11.60 -20.23 -7.68
C ILE A 108 -12.60 -20.40 -6.55
N LYS A 109 -13.85 -19.95 -6.75
CA LYS A 109 -14.92 -20.14 -5.77
C LYS A 109 -15.12 -21.62 -5.46
N THR A 110 -15.23 -22.49 -6.46
CA THR A 110 -15.40 -23.93 -6.24
C THR A 110 -14.22 -24.54 -5.47
N ALA A 111 -12.98 -24.15 -5.77
CA ALA A 111 -11.81 -24.62 -5.03
C ALA A 111 -11.82 -24.15 -3.57
N MET A 112 -12.25 -22.91 -3.34
CA MET A 112 -12.36 -22.32 -2.02
C MET A 112 -13.48 -22.95 -1.18
N ASP A 113 -14.65 -23.15 -1.77
CA ASP A 113 -15.78 -23.83 -1.15
C ASP A 113 -15.36 -25.25 -0.74
N ARG A 114 -14.65 -25.97 -1.63
CA ARG A 114 -14.11 -27.30 -1.34
C ARG A 114 -13.16 -27.29 -0.12
N ILE A 115 -12.24 -26.33 -0.04
CA ILE A 115 -11.33 -26.21 1.13
C ILE A 115 -12.14 -26.02 2.42
N PHE A 116 -13.14 -25.14 2.39
CA PHE A 116 -14.00 -24.89 3.54
C PHE A 116 -14.73 -26.17 3.98
N PHE A 117 -15.38 -26.88 3.05
CA PHE A 117 -16.08 -28.12 3.34
C PHE A 117 -15.16 -29.24 3.82
N GLU A 118 -13.96 -29.38 3.25
CA GLU A 118 -12.99 -30.37 3.72
C GLU A 118 -12.54 -30.08 5.17
N ALA A 119 -12.27 -28.82 5.50
CA ALA A 119 -11.92 -28.42 6.86
C ALA A 119 -13.10 -28.64 7.82
N GLU A 120 -14.32 -28.26 7.45
CA GLU A 120 -15.52 -28.47 8.26
C GLU A 120 -15.79 -29.96 8.53
N ASN A 121 -15.63 -30.82 7.52
CA ASN A 121 -15.79 -32.26 7.66
C ASN A 121 -14.72 -32.87 8.59
N GLU A 122 -13.48 -32.40 8.51
CA GLU A 122 -12.40 -32.84 9.41
C GLU A 122 -12.72 -32.47 10.87
N ILE A 123 -13.13 -31.23 11.11
CA ILE A 123 -13.48 -30.73 12.44
C ILE A 123 -14.73 -31.40 12.99
N SER A 124 -15.72 -31.67 12.15
CA SER A 124 -16.93 -32.40 12.54
C SER A 124 -16.61 -33.82 12.99
N ARG A 125 -15.68 -34.51 12.32
CA ARG A 125 -15.17 -35.82 12.76
C ARG A 125 -14.43 -35.72 14.09
N LEU A 126 -13.47 -34.79 14.21
CA LEU A 126 -12.73 -34.59 15.46
C LEU A 126 -13.65 -34.26 16.64
N ARG A 127 -14.65 -33.40 16.42
CA ARG A 127 -15.64 -33.04 17.44
C ARG A 127 -16.49 -34.25 17.84
N LYS A 128 -16.95 -35.05 16.88
CA LYS A 128 -17.71 -36.27 17.16
C LYS A 128 -16.87 -37.26 18.00
N ASP A 129 -15.65 -37.53 17.56
CA ASP A 129 -14.72 -38.43 18.28
C ASP A 129 -14.45 -37.93 19.71
N MET A 130 -14.26 -36.62 19.86
CA MET A 130 -14.06 -35.98 21.16
C MET A 130 -15.28 -36.15 22.07
N ILE A 131 -16.49 -35.89 21.57
CA ILE A 131 -17.74 -36.05 22.33
C ILE A 131 -17.91 -37.51 22.78
N GLU A 132 -17.73 -38.46 21.87
CA GLU A 132 -17.86 -39.89 22.16
C GLU A 132 -16.86 -40.33 23.24
N GLN A 133 -15.60 -39.91 23.14
CA GLN A 133 -14.57 -40.28 24.11
C GLN A 133 -14.75 -39.59 25.47
N LEU A 134 -15.26 -38.36 25.52
CA LEU A 134 -15.44 -37.63 26.78
C LEU A 134 -16.71 -38.03 27.55
N SER A 135 -17.58 -38.86 26.97
CA SER A 135 -18.79 -39.38 27.63
C SER A 135 -18.55 -40.50 28.66
N GLY A 136 -17.30 -40.97 28.81
CA GLY A 136 -16.92 -42.08 29.70
C GLY A 136 -16.48 -41.66 31.11
N ARG A 137 -16.16 -42.66 31.96
CA ARG A 137 -15.74 -42.44 33.36
C ARG A 137 -14.34 -41.81 33.50
N ASP A 138 -13.45 -42.01 32.53
CA ASP A 138 -12.07 -41.50 32.54
C ASP A 138 -11.93 -40.13 31.87
N TYR A 139 -12.93 -39.26 32.04
CA TYR A 139 -13.02 -38.00 31.31
C TYR A 139 -11.82 -37.07 31.55
N ALA A 140 -11.23 -37.08 32.76
CA ALA A 140 -10.13 -36.17 33.11
C ALA A 140 -8.85 -36.48 32.32
N GLN A 141 -8.50 -37.77 32.18
CA GLN A 141 -7.35 -38.19 31.38
C GLN A 141 -7.60 -37.92 29.91
N ARG A 142 -8.77 -38.32 29.39
CA ARG A 142 -9.14 -38.10 27.98
C ARG A 142 -9.19 -36.61 27.61
N MET A 143 -9.59 -35.74 28.53
CA MET A 143 -9.55 -34.28 28.35
C MET A 143 -8.12 -33.80 28.09
N ALA A 144 -7.16 -34.22 28.90
CA ALA A 144 -5.75 -33.84 28.74
C ALA A 144 -5.14 -34.38 27.44
N GLU A 145 -5.52 -35.60 27.04
CA GLU A 145 -5.13 -36.19 25.76
C GLU A 145 -5.66 -35.34 24.58
N TRP A 146 -6.91 -34.88 24.64
CA TRP A 146 -7.49 -34.01 23.61
C TRP A 146 -6.87 -32.61 23.58
N GLU A 147 -6.60 -32.02 24.75
CA GLU A 147 -5.88 -30.74 24.85
C GLU A 147 -4.50 -30.83 24.17
N THR A 148 -3.78 -31.93 24.42
CA THR A 148 -2.48 -32.19 23.79
C THR A 148 -2.63 -32.41 22.29
N LYS A 149 -3.58 -33.25 21.86
CA LYS A 149 -3.84 -33.52 20.44
C LYS A 149 -4.18 -32.26 19.65
N ILE A 150 -5.02 -31.37 20.19
CA ILE A 150 -5.39 -30.12 19.53
C ILE A 150 -4.20 -29.15 19.51
N ALA A 151 -3.41 -29.08 20.59
CA ALA A 151 -2.19 -28.31 20.61
C ALA A 151 -1.19 -28.79 19.54
N ASP A 152 -1.04 -30.11 19.37
CA ASP A 152 -0.18 -30.71 18.34
C ASP A 152 -0.69 -30.41 16.93
N LEU A 153 -2.00 -30.50 16.68
CA LEU A 153 -2.61 -30.13 15.40
C LEU A 153 -2.36 -28.64 15.05
N LEU A 154 -2.55 -27.76 16.04
CA LEU A 154 -2.26 -26.33 15.91
C LEU A 154 -0.77 -26.06 15.69
N HIS A 155 0.11 -26.85 16.29
CA HIS A 155 1.55 -26.73 16.11
C HIS A 155 2.00 -27.22 14.73
N ALA A 156 1.47 -28.37 14.29
CA ALA A 156 1.78 -28.99 13.00
C ALA A 156 1.25 -28.18 11.81
N THR A 157 0.16 -27.44 12.00
CA THR A 157 -0.42 -26.59 10.95
C THR A 157 0.22 -25.20 11.00
N PRO A 158 0.97 -24.74 9.99
CA PRO A 158 1.60 -23.42 10.03
C PRO A 158 0.57 -22.28 10.10
N GLU A 159 0.90 -21.19 10.81
CA GLU A 159 0.13 -19.95 10.71
C GLU A 159 0.49 -19.25 9.39
N VAL A 160 -0.52 -18.85 8.62
CA VAL A 160 -0.35 -18.14 7.35
C VAL A 160 -0.69 -16.67 7.58
N MET A 161 0.14 -15.77 7.05
CA MET A 161 -0.11 -14.34 7.13
C MET A 161 -0.03 -13.70 5.74
N GLU A 162 -0.84 -12.67 5.52
CA GLU A 162 -0.74 -11.84 4.34
C GLU A 162 0.41 -10.83 4.50
N GLU A 163 1.43 -10.94 3.66
CA GLU A 163 2.48 -9.95 3.53
C GLU A 163 2.15 -9.00 2.38
N LYS A 164 1.91 -7.73 2.71
CA LYS A 164 1.68 -6.66 1.73
C LYS A 164 2.99 -6.01 1.37
N THR A 165 3.34 -6.06 0.10
CA THR A 165 4.52 -5.40 -0.47
C THR A 165 4.10 -4.32 -1.45
N VAL A 166 4.70 -3.14 -1.32
CA VAL A 166 4.49 -2.06 -2.30
C VAL A 166 5.10 -2.50 -3.62
N GLY A 167 4.31 -2.47 -4.69
CA GLY A 167 4.76 -2.84 -6.02
C GLY A 167 5.89 -1.95 -6.52
N ASN A 168 6.69 -2.50 -7.43
CA ASN A 168 7.82 -1.81 -8.04
C ASN A 168 7.42 -0.68 -8.99
N PHE A 169 6.13 -0.51 -9.31
CA PHE A 169 5.63 0.48 -10.24
C PHE A 169 4.77 1.51 -9.51
N GLN A 170 5.08 2.79 -9.70
CA GLN A 170 4.33 3.89 -9.09
C GLN A 170 4.09 5.00 -10.12
N ILE A 171 2.94 5.64 -10.04
CA ILE A 171 2.58 6.81 -10.87
C ILE A 171 2.34 7.99 -9.94
N GLY A 172 2.97 9.12 -10.26
CA GLY A 172 2.91 10.33 -9.47
C GLY A 172 2.36 11.53 -10.22
N LEU A 173 1.64 12.40 -9.53
CA LEU A 173 1.22 13.72 -10.00
C LEU A 173 1.56 14.77 -8.95
N PHE A 174 1.96 15.96 -9.39
CA PHE A 174 2.26 17.07 -8.48
C PHE A 174 1.95 18.42 -9.13
N ALA A 175 1.67 19.40 -8.27
CA ALA A 175 1.48 20.80 -8.64
C ALA A 175 2.11 21.70 -7.58
N GLY A 176 2.60 22.87 -8.01
CA GLY A 176 3.34 23.75 -7.12
C GLY A 176 3.68 25.10 -7.72
N ILE A 177 4.57 25.79 -7.02
CA ILE A 177 5.13 27.07 -7.43
C ILE A 177 6.58 26.89 -7.89
N THR A 178 7.01 27.70 -8.84
CA THR A 178 8.37 27.69 -9.37
C THR A 178 8.93 29.10 -9.51
N ARG A 179 10.25 29.21 -9.30
CA ARG A 179 11.03 30.39 -9.59
C ARG A 179 12.24 30.00 -10.43
N SER A 180 12.41 30.67 -11.57
CA SER A 180 13.51 30.47 -12.50
C SER A 180 14.39 31.70 -12.50
N ILE A 181 15.60 31.55 -11.98
CA ILE A 181 16.58 32.62 -11.86
C ILE A 181 17.51 32.53 -13.07
N PHE A 182 17.57 33.60 -13.85
CA PHE A 182 18.40 33.65 -15.05
C PHE A 182 19.77 34.28 -14.73
N ALA A 183 20.82 33.79 -15.39
CA ALA A 183 22.18 34.28 -15.30
C ALA A 183 22.82 34.42 -16.69
N GLY A 184 23.90 35.19 -16.78
CA GLY A 184 24.55 35.52 -18.06
C GLY A 184 23.67 36.39 -18.95
N LYS A 185 23.79 36.22 -20.28
CA LYS A 185 23.12 37.09 -21.25
C LYS A 185 21.59 37.01 -21.19
N THR A 186 21.04 35.87 -20.76
CA THR A 186 19.59 35.75 -20.55
C THR A 186 19.10 36.72 -19.48
N LYS A 187 19.86 36.91 -18.39
CA LYS A 187 19.54 37.85 -17.32
C LYS A 187 19.57 39.31 -17.78
N ASP A 188 20.40 39.63 -18.77
CA ASP A 188 20.48 40.99 -19.32
C ASP A 188 19.22 41.40 -20.08
N HIS A 189 18.52 40.42 -20.66
CA HIS A 189 17.33 40.64 -21.48
C HIS A 189 16.02 40.33 -20.76
N PHE A 190 16.02 39.43 -19.78
CA PHE A 190 14.80 38.98 -19.10
C PHE A 190 14.94 39.09 -17.58
N THR A 191 13.84 39.42 -16.90
CA THR A 191 13.72 39.24 -15.46
C THR A 191 13.57 37.75 -15.14
N ASP A 192 13.87 37.38 -13.90
CA ASP A 192 13.54 36.05 -13.37
C ASP A 192 12.05 35.74 -13.58
N ALA A 193 11.74 34.48 -13.83
CA ALA A 193 10.36 34.02 -14.00
C ALA A 193 9.82 33.44 -12.70
N THR A 194 8.56 33.74 -12.38
CA THR A 194 7.84 33.11 -11.26
C THR A 194 6.49 32.62 -11.76
N GLY A 195 6.07 31.44 -11.31
CA GLY A 195 4.74 30.94 -11.64
C GLY A 195 4.47 29.56 -11.08
N VAL A 196 3.77 28.75 -11.86
CA VAL A 196 3.25 27.45 -11.46
C VAL A 196 4.03 26.32 -12.13
N ASN A 197 4.11 25.19 -11.43
CA ASN A 197 4.68 23.96 -11.94
C ASN A 197 3.66 22.83 -11.80
N TYR A 198 3.59 21.99 -12.83
CA TYR A 198 2.83 20.74 -12.85
C TYR A 198 3.75 19.63 -13.31
N GLY A 199 3.51 18.40 -12.87
CA GLY A 199 4.25 17.29 -13.46
C GLY A 199 3.74 15.92 -13.10
N PHE A 200 4.38 14.97 -13.76
CA PHE A 200 4.05 13.56 -13.75
C PHE A 200 5.32 12.76 -13.51
N ASN A 201 5.23 11.74 -12.65
CA ASN A 201 6.32 10.79 -12.42
C ASN A 201 5.88 9.36 -12.75
N LEU A 202 6.77 8.61 -13.37
CA LEU A 202 6.67 7.16 -13.51
C LEU A 202 7.87 6.52 -12.84
N ASP A 203 7.61 5.74 -11.80
CA ASP A 203 8.63 5.06 -11.04
C ASP A 203 8.66 3.58 -11.37
N LEU A 204 9.87 3.08 -11.62
CA LEU A 204 10.14 1.65 -11.78
C LEU A 204 11.30 1.23 -10.87
N LYS A 205 10.97 0.53 -9.78
CA LYS A 205 11.89 0.15 -8.70
C LYS A 205 12.59 1.39 -8.13
N ARG A 206 13.88 1.54 -8.40
CA ARG A 206 14.72 2.68 -8.02
C ARG A 206 14.83 3.74 -9.11
N SER A 207 14.28 3.53 -10.30
CA SER A 207 14.27 4.54 -11.36
C SER A 207 13.04 5.43 -11.25
N ARG A 208 13.20 6.72 -11.56
CA ARG A 208 12.12 7.70 -11.69
C ARG A 208 12.26 8.41 -13.03
N PHE A 209 11.20 8.37 -13.82
CA PHE A 209 11.05 9.18 -15.03
C PHE A 209 10.11 10.33 -14.72
N GLY A 210 10.51 11.56 -14.97
CA GLY A 210 9.74 12.76 -14.68
C GLY A 210 9.42 13.55 -15.95
N LEU A 211 8.20 14.05 -16.04
CA LEU A 211 7.80 15.10 -16.97
C LEU A 211 7.33 16.29 -16.15
N ASP A 212 8.01 17.43 -16.28
CA ASP A 212 7.66 18.66 -15.59
C ASP A 212 7.32 19.76 -16.57
N MET A 213 6.26 20.50 -16.29
CA MET A 213 5.84 21.69 -17.02
C MET A 213 5.87 22.88 -16.07
N ASN A 214 6.60 23.92 -16.45
CA ASN A 214 6.70 25.18 -15.72
C ASN A 214 6.07 26.28 -16.58
N LEU A 215 5.19 27.08 -15.98
CA LEU A 215 4.55 28.24 -16.61
C LEU A 215 4.79 29.44 -15.70
N GLY A 216 5.59 30.38 -16.16
CA GLY A 216 6.01 31.55 -15.40
C GLY A 216 5.75 32.85 -16.14
N LEU A 217 5.60 33.92 -15.37
CA LEU A 217 5.56 35.28 -15.89
C LEU A 217 6.91 35.94 -15.67
N ASN A 218 7.36 36.71 -16.66
CA ASN A 218 8.53 37.57 -16.55
C ASN A 218 8.37 38.82 -17.43
N GLN A 219 9.43 39.62 -17.53
CA GLN A 219 9.46 40.81 -18.37
C GLN A 219 10.81 40.97 -19.06
N THR A 220 10.82 41.70 -20.17
CA THR A 220 12.08 42.14 -20.79
C THR A 220 12.71 43.28 -19.98
N ARG A 221 14.03 43.25 -19.83
CA ARG A 221 14.82 44.33 -19.20
C ARG A 221 15.36 45.32 -20.22
N LYS A 222 15.75 44.81 -21.39
CA LYS A 222 16.32 45.57 -22.50
C LYS A 222 15.57 45.22 -23.77
N ARG A 223 15.61 46.13 -24.75
CA ARG A 223 15.10 45.84 -26.10
C ARG A 223 15.82 44.61 -26.65
N LEU A 224 15.06 43.70 -27.26
CA LEU A 224 15.58 42.49 -27.88
C LEU A 224 15.02 42.39 -29.31
N GLU A 225 15.91 42.52 -30.29
CA GLU A 225 15.57 42.40 -31.71
C GLU A 225 15.85 40.98 -32.20
N SER A 226 15.15 40.01 -31.61
CA SER A 226 15.29 38.60 -31.95
C SER A 226 13.96 38.00 -32.32
N ARG A 227 13.85 37.51 -33.56
CA ARG A 227 12.58 37.02 -34.15
C ARG A 227 11.44 38.05 -34.10
N GLY A 228 11.78 39.34 -34.08
CA GLY A 228 10.87 40.47 -33.97
C GLY A 228 11.34 41.45 -32.89
N ASP A 229 10.57 42.52 -32.67
CA ASP A 229 10.90 43.55 -31.70
C ASP A 229 10.23 43.29 -30.35
N TRP A 230 11.07 43.13 -29.33
CA TRP A 230 10.69 43.01 -27.93
C TRP A 230 11.10 44.31 -27.22
N PRO A 231 10.19 45.27 -27.00
CA PRO A 231 10.52 46.49 -26.26
C PRO A 231 10.90 46.17 -24.82
N ALA A 232 11.65 47.06 -24.16
CA ALA A 232 11.94 46.94 -22.74
C ALA A 232 10.64 47.01 -21.90
N ALA A 233 10.63 46.36 -20.74
CA ALA A 233 9.47 46.23 -19.83
C ALA A 233 8.24 45.52 -20.45
N MET A 234 8.40 44.83 -21.57
CA MET A 234 7.34 44.00 -22.15
C MET A 234 7.07 42.81 -21.23
N LYS A 235 5.79 42.56 -20.93
CA LYS A 235 5.36 41.36 -20.22
C LYS A 235 5.48 40.13 -21.11
N THR A 236 6.03 39.07 -20.55
CA THR A 236 6.35 37.85 -21.29
C THR A 236 5.95 36.62 -20.48
N HIS A 237 5.61 35.54 -21.19
CA HIS A 237 5.44 34.22 -20.62
C HIS A 237 6.73 33.44 -20.80
N TRP A 238 7.11 32.70 -19.76
CA TRP A 238 8.17 31.71 -19.80
C TRP A 238 7.55 30.33 -19.60
N THR A 239 7.72 29.46 -20.58
CA THR A 239 7.25 28.08 -20.53
C THR A 239 8.45 27.14 -20.55
N SER A 240 8.44 26.08 -19.76
CA SER A 240 9.49 25.07 -19.80
C SER A 240 8.94 23.68 -19.58
N ILE A 241 9.36 22.75 -20.42
CA ILE A 241 9.03 21.33 -20.33
C ILE A 241 10.31 20.56 -20.12
N GLU A 242 10.42 19.82 -19.02
CA GLU A 242 11.60 19.01 -18.68
C GLU A 242 11.24 17.52 -18.69
N LEU A 243 12.00 16.74 -19.46
CA LEU A 243 12.00 15.28 -19.42
C LEU A 243 13.21 14.83 -18.62
N THR A 244 13.00 14.11 -17.53
CA THR A 244 14.07 13.73 -16.60
C THR A 244 14.10 12.25 -16.26
N TYR A 245 15.30 11.76 -15.95
CA TYR A 245 15.57 10.44 -15.41
C TYR A 245 16.40 10.59 -14.13
N GLY A 246 15.96 9.94 -13.07
CA GLY A 246 16.62 9.97 -11.76
C GLY A 246 16.60 8.66 -11.02
N ILE A 247 17.40 8.59 -9.96
CA ILE A 247 17.56 7.41 -9.11
C ILE A 247 16.99 7.71 -7.72
N LYS A 248 16.03 6.90 -7.27
CA LYS A 248 15.39 7.00 -5.96
C LYS A 248 16.29 6.47 -4.86
N ILE A 249 16.53 7.32 -3.87
CA ILE A 249 17.29 7.02 -2.66
C ILE A 249 16.36 7.26 -1.46
N PRO A 250 15.55 6.25 -1.05
CA PRO A 250 14.64 6.39 0.08
C PRO A 250 15.40 6.33 1.42
N ARG A 251 15.03 7.21 2.35
CA ARG A 251 15.52 7.26 3.74
C ARG A 251 14.37 7.62 4.68
N GLY A 252 13.70 6.61 5.23
CA GLY A 252 12.52 6.79 6.08
C GLY A 252 11.40 7.51 5.33
N LYS A 253 10.92 8.65 5.86
CA LYS A 253 9.88 9.49 5.23
C LYS A 253 10.42 10.42 4.13
N TRP A 254 11.73 10.41 3.88
CA TRP A 254 12.37 11.22 2.86
C TRP A 254 12.76 10.40 1.64
N LEU A 255 12.63 10.99 0.46
CA LEU A 255 13.07 10.42 -0.80
C LEU A 255 13.89 11.46 -1.55
N SER A 256 15.17 11.17 -1.76
CA SER A 256 16.04 11.99 -2.61
C SER A 256 16.15 11.37 -3.99
N VAL A 257 16.12 12.22 -5.03
CA VAL A 257 16.25 11.80 -6.42
C VAL A 257 17.20 12.75 -7.13
N PRO A 258 18.51 12.45 -7.21
CA PRO A 258 19.37 13.07 -8.21
C PRO A 258 18.89 12.67 -9.60
N TYR A 259 18.86 13.63 -10.53
CA TYR A 259 18.39 13.40 -11.89
C TYR A 259 19.18 14.19 -12.94
N VAL A 260 19.09 13.70 -14.16
CA VAL A 260 19.52 14.37 -15.38
C VAL A 260 18.38 14.38 -16.39
N GLY A 261 18.43 15.25 -17.40
CA GLY A 261 17.35 15.34 -18.37
C GLY A 261 17.58 16.35 -19.47
N LEU A 262 16.52 16.62 -20.21
CA LEU A 262 16.45 17.60 -21.28
C LEU A 262 15.26 18.55 -21.04
N GLY A 263 15.51 19.84 -21.16
CA GLY A 263 14.52 20.90 -21.01
C GLY A 263 14.32 21.65 -22.31
N ILE A 264 13.06 21.82 -22.71
CA ILE A 264 12.63 22.73 -23.77
C ILE A 264 12.10 23.97 -23.07
N ASN A 265 12.59 25.15 -23.43
CA ASN A 265 12.19 26.40 -22.82
C ASN A 265 11.73 27.37 -23.91
N GLU A 266 10.73 28.18 -23.60
CA GLU A 266 10.12 29.13 -24.51
C GLU A 266 9.92 30.46 -23.79
N PHE A 267 10.24 31.56 -24.47
CA PHE A 267 9.73 32.89 -24.14
C PHE A 267 8.77 33.36 -25.22
N SER A 268 7.61 33.87 -24.82
CA SER A 268 6.63 34.49 -25.72
C SER A 268 6.08 35.79 -25.13
N PRO A 269 5.68 36.77 -25.96
CA PRO A 269 4.98 37.96 -25.48
C PRO A 269 3.68 37.58 -24.77
N ALA A 270 3.35 38.25 -23.66
CA ALA A 270 2.15 37.92 -22.89
C ALA A 270 0.83 38.19 -23.64
N ARG A 271 0.88 39.10 -24.61
CA ARG A 271 -0.22 39.45 -25.52
C ARG A 271 0.24 39.20 -26.95
N SER A 272 0.22 37.95 -27.37
CA SER A 272 0.55 37.53 -28.74
C SER A 272 -0.72 37.21 -29.52
N SER A 273 -0.80 37.62 -30.78
CA SER A 273 -1.74 37.03 -31.75
C SER A 273 -1.20 35.66 -32.22
N GLN A 274 -2.03 34.85 -32.89
CA GLN A 274 -1.57 33.56 -33.45
C GLN A 274 -0.43 33.73 -34.47
N ASP A 275 -0.35 34.90 -35.12
CA ASP A 275 0.69 35.23 -36.09
C ASP A 275 1.96 35.84 -35.47
N ASP A 276 2.04 35.95 -34.15
CA ASP A 276 3.19 36.56 -33.47
C ASP A 276 4.43 35.65 -33.54
N ARG A 277 5.35 35.99 -34.44
CA ARG A 277 6.59 35.24 -34.68
C ARG A 277 7.66 35.44 -33.61
N ARG A 278 7.40 36.26 -32.58
CA ARG A 278 8.41 36.65 -31.60
C ARG A 278 8.95 35.50 -30.76
N ARG A 279 8.28 34.34 -30.69
CA ARG A 279 8.65 33.18 -29.88
C ARG A 279 10.13 32.80 -29.94
N VAL A 280 10.77 32.74 -28.77
CA VAL A 280 12.17 32.33 -28.58
C VAL A 280 12.21 30.98 -27.88
N ASP A 281 12.63 29.94 -28.59
CA ASP A 281 12.69 28.56 -28.11
C ASP A 281 14.14 28.13 -27.84
N GLY A 282 14.38 27.32 -26.82
CA GLY A 282 15.71 26.83 -26.45
C GLY A 282 15.69 25.41 -25.90
N TYR A 283 16.76 24.67 -26.15
CA TYR A 283 16.97 23.32 -25.62
C TYR A 283 18.18 23.32 -24.69
N SER A 284 18.06 22.66 -23.54
CA SER A 284 19.16 22.60 -22.58
C SER A 284 19.18 21.27 -21.84
N PRO A 285 20.36 20.70 -21.56
CA PRO A 285 20.45 19.62 -20.57
C PRO A 285 20.05 20.16 -19.20
N VAL A 286 19.50 19.29 -18.36
CA VAL A 286 19.09 19.62 -17.00
C VAL A 286 19.79 18.66 -16.06
N VAL A 287 20.35 19.19 -14.98
CA VAL A 287 20.85 18.38 -13.86
C VAL A 287 20.27 18.95 -12.58
N GLY A 288 19.87 18.10 -11.65
CA GLY A 288 19.32 18.59 -10.40
C GLY A 288 19.09 17.53 -9.35
N LEU A 289 18.47 17.99 -8.26
CA LEU A 289 18.10 17.21 -7.11
C LEU A 289 16.64 17.47 -6.75
N GLU A 290 15.90 16.40 -6.53
CA GLU A 290 14.56 16.42 -5.99
C GLU A 290 14.57 15.80 -4.58
N LEU A 291 13.86 16.43 -3.66
CA LEU A 291 13.64 15.98 -2.29
C LEU A 291 12.15 15.91 -2.03
N ASN A 292 11.64 14.72 -1.72
CA ASN A 292 10.25 14.52 -1.32
C ASN A 292 10.18 14.13 0.15
N ARG A 293 9.25 14.75 0.88
CA ARG A 293 8.87 14.37 2.25
C ARG A 293 7.46 13.79 2.25
N ILE A 294 7.34 12.50 2.53
CA ILE A 294 6.05 11.81 2.65
C ILE A 294 5.42 12.21 3.99
N PHE A 295 4.23 12.81 3.96
CA PHE A 295 3.53 13.26 5.16
C PHE A 295 2.27 12.44 5.47
N LYS A 296 1.69 11.77 4.46
CA LYS A 296 0.53 10.88 4.64
C LYS A 296 0.64 9.67 3.72
N THR A 297 0.28 8.51 4.24
CA THR A 297 0.18 7.27 3.46
C THR A 297 -1.21 6.68 3.70
N ASN A 298 -1.92 6.40 2.62
CA ASN A 298 -3.18 5.65 2.66
C ASN A 298 -2.95 4.30 2.00
N SER A 299 -3.34 3.23 2.68
CA SER A 299 -3.14 1.86 2.21
C SER A 299 -4.49 1.19 2.10
N ASN A 300 -4.82 0.63 0.94
CA ASN A 300 -5.99 -0.22 0.74
C ASN A 300 -5.58 -1.49 -0.03
N PRO A 301 -6.44 -2.53 -0.11
CA PRO A 301 -6.10 -3.77 -0.80
C PRO A 301 -5.73 -3.59 -2.29
N LYS A 302 -6.15 -2.49 -2.93
CA LYS A 302 -5.93 -2.21 -4.35
C LYS A 302 -4.65 -1.40 -4.61
N GLY A 303 -4.20 -0.60 -3.65
CA GLY A 303 -3.06 0.30 -3.81
C GLY A 303 -2.60 1.01 -2.54
N HIS A 304 -1.37 1.49 -2.60
CA HIS A 304 -0.78 2.44 -1.66
C HIS A 304 -0.73 3.82 -2.30
N VAL A 305 -1.20 4.83 -1.57
CA VAL A 305 -1.17 6.23 -1.99
C VAL A 305 -0.30 7.01 -1.01
N PHE A 306 0.73 7.67 -1.52
CA PHE A 306 1.66 8.49 -0.75
C PHE A 306 1.43 9.95 -1.09
N PHE A 307 1.19 10.78 -0.09
CA PHE A 307 1.13 12.23 -0.23
C PHE A 307 2.45 12.84 0.22
N PHE A 308 3.00 13.75 -0.58
CA PHE A 308 4.31 14.33 -0.32
C PHE A 308 4.37 15.83 -0.57
N TYR A 309 5.28 16.48 0.16
CA TYR A 309 5.85 17.77 -0.22
C TYR A 309 7.10 17.52 -1.06
N ARG A 310 7.29 18.29 -2.12
CA ARG A 310 8.43 18.21 -3.01
C ARG A 310 9.17 19.53 -3.04
N ILE A 311 10.49 19.45 -2.93
CA ILE A 311 11.41 20.54 -3.22
C ILE A 311 12.32 20.08 -4.34
N ARG A 312 12.46 20.87 -5.40
CA ARG A 312 13.30 20.54 -6.55
C ARG A 312 14.19 21.72 -6.92
N ALA A 313 15.47 21.44 -7.09
CA ALA A 313 16.45 22.40 -7.59
C ALA A 313 17.11 21.82 -8.84
N SER A 314 17.15 22.58 -9.93
CA SER A 314 17.91 22.22 -11.14
C SER A 314 18.72 23.37 -11.68
N VAL A 315 19.80 23.03 -12.37
CA VAL A 315 20.58 23.93 -13.20
C VAL A 315 20.48 23.46 -14.64
N ASN A 316 20.26 24.40 -15.56
CA ASN A 316 20.29 24.15 -16.99
C ASN A 316 21.10 25.27 -17.70
N PRO A 317 22.14 24.93 -18.48
CA PRO A 317 22.82 25.90 -19.33
C PRO A 317 21.85 26.28 -20.45
N SER A 318 21.29 27.48 -20.37
CA SER A 318 20.20 27.89 -21.21
C SER A 318 20.72 28.44 -22.55
N ASN A 319 20.62 27.63 -23.60
CA ASN A 319 20.97 28.02 -24.97
C ASN A 319 19.69 28.33 -25.76
N PHE A 320 19.03 29.44 -25.42
CA PHE A 320 17.83 29.89 -26.13
C PHE A 320 18.15 30.24 -27.59
N ILE A 321 19.20 31.02 -27.82
CA ILE A 321 19.71 31.38 -29.15
C ILE A 321 21.23 31.43 -29.05
N LYS A 322 21.95 31.11 -30.14
CA LYS A 322 23.42 31.11 -30.22
C LYS A 322 24.09 32.39 -29.65
N LYS A 323 23.37 33.52 -29.60
CA LYS A 323 23.85 34.81 -29.05
C LYS A 323 23.38 35.13 -27.62
N TYR A 324 22.40 34.40 -27.07
CA TYR A 324 21.77 34.66 -25.76
C TYR A 324 21.91 33.47 -24.81
N SER A 325 23.11 32.87 -24.76
CA SER A 325 23.46 31.79 -23.84
C SER A 325 23.54 32.28 -22.40
N GLY A 326 23.11 31.44 -21.47
CA GLY A 326 23.13 31.74 -20.04
C GLY A 326 23.09 30.48 -19.19
N THR A 327 22.82 30.67 -17.91
CA THR A 327 22.51 29.58 -16.99
C THR A 327 21.21 29.91 -16.30
N GLN A 328 20.40 28.90 -16.08
CA GLN A 328 19.14 29.02 -15.38
C GLN A 328 19.16 28.09 -14.17
N LEU A 329 18.76 28.65 -13.03
CA LEU A 329 18.56 27.93 -11.78
C LEU A 329 17.05 27.88 -11.51
N ASN A 330 16.48 26.68 -11.47
CA ASN A 330 15.07 26.49 -11.16
C ASN A 330 14.92 25.99 -9.74
N LEU A 331 14.05 26.66 -8.98
CA LEU A 331 13.61 26.25 -7.66
C LEU A 331 12.11 25.98 -7.71
N LYS A 332 11.68 24.83 -7.20
CA LYS A 332 10.28 24.42 -7.20
C LYS A 332 9.89 23.90 -5.83
N ILE A 333 8.68 24.26 -5.39
CA ILE A 333 8.03 23.70 -4.21
C ILE A 333 6.65 23.22 -4.67
N ALA A 334 6.36 21.94 -4.44
CA ALA A 334 5.13 21.32 -4.90
C ALA A 334 4.53 20.39 -3.83
N VAL A 335 3.25 20.09 -4.00
CA VAL A 335 2.55 19.01 -3.30
C VAL A 335 2.12 17.99 -4.34
N GLY A 336 2.19 16.71 -4.00
CA GLY A 336 1.80 15.68 -4.92
C GLY A 336 1.36 14.39 -4.26
N VAL A 337 0.99 13.46 -5.13
CA VAL A 337 0.50 12.14 -4.79
C VAL A 337 1.18 11.10 -5.68
N ASP A 338 1.74 10.05 -5.06
CA ASP A 338 2.26 8.86 -5.74
C ASP A 338 1.33 7.67 -5.43
N ALA A 339 0.88 6.95 -6.46
CA ALA A 339 0.07 5.75 -6.31
C ALA A 339 0.86 4.52 -6.78
N ALA A 340 0.89 3.48 -5.94
CA ALA A 340 1.56 2.22 -6.21
C ALA A 340 0.59 1.05 -6.04
N ARG A 341 0.67 0.04 -6.90
CA ARG A 341 -0.12 -1.19 -6.73
C ARG A 341 0.44 -1.99 -5.56
N VAL A 342 -0.41 -2.45 -4.65
CA VAL A 342 0.00 -3.41 -3.60
C VAL A 342 0.06 -4.80 -4.22
N ARG A 343 1.11 -5.54 -3.90
CA ARG A 343 1.16 -6.99 -4.12
C ARG A 343 1.03 -7.65 -2.77
N SER A 344 0.07 -8.54 -2.66
CA SER A 344 -0.11 -9.34 -1.46
C SER A 344 0.42 -10.73 -1.77
N ARG A 345 1.01 -11.36 -0.77
CA ARG A 345 1.35 -12.77 -0.83
C ARG A 345 1.05 -13.39 0.51
N LEU A 346 0.57 -14.61 0.50
CA LEU A 346 0.50 -15.40 1.71
C LEU A 346 1.91 -15.94 2.01
N VAL A 347 2.33 -15.84 3.26
CA VAL A 347 3.59 -16.40 3.74
C VAL A 347 3.33 -17.20 5.01
N LYS A 348 4.08 -18.29 5.20
CA LYS A 348 4.15 -18.93 6.51
C LYS A 348 4.72 -17.91 7.49
N LYS A 349 4.08 -17.72 8.63
CA LYS A 349 4.66 -17.02 9.77
C LYS A 349 5.86 -17.84 10.21
N ALA A 350 7.03 -17.42 9.73
CA ALA A 350 8.25 -18.08 10.09
C ALA A 350 8.45 -17.88 11.60
N SER A 351 8.90 -18.91 12.31
CA SER A 351 9.13 -18.94 13.77
C SER A 351 10.27 -18.02 14.22
N PHE A 352 10.50 -16.91 13.51
CA PHE A 352 11.55 -15.96 13.82
C PHE A 352 11.10 -15.06 14.98
N PRO A 353 11.99 -14.80 15.95
CA PRO A 353 11.72 -13.82 17.00
C PRO A 353 11.39 -12.49 16.32
N GLN A 354 10.30 -11.86 16.75
CA GLN A 354 9.89 -10.54 16.29
C GLN A 354 11.09 -9.59 16.39
N ARG A 355 11.76 -9.33 15.26
CA ARG A 355 12.63 -8.16 15.18
C ARG A 355 11.69 -6.98 15.12
N ALA A 356 11.70 -6.19 16.20
CA ALA A 356 11.03 -4.91 16.27
C ALA A 356 11.34 -4.12 14.99
N ILE A 357 10.29 -3.79 14.25
CA ILE A 357 10.38 -2.88 13.11
C ILE A 357 10.55 -1.49 13.72
N ILE A 358 11.73 -0.88 13.53
CA ILE A 358 12.05 0.51 13.87
C ILE A 358 11.74 1.39 12.67
#